data_AF-A0A960MS63-F1
#
_entry.id   AF-A0A960MS63-F1
#
_cell.length_a   1.000
_cell.length_b   1.000
_cell.length_c   1.000
_cell.angle_alpha   90.00
_cell.angle_beta   90.00
_cell.angle_gamma   90.00
#
_symmetry.space_group_name_H-M   'P 1'
#
loop_
_entity.id
_entity.type
_entity.pdbx_description
1 polymer ?
#
loop_
_entity_poly.entity_id
_entity_poly.type
_entity_poly.pdbx_seq_one_letter_code
_entity_poly.pdbx_strand_id
1 'polypeptide(L)'
;MRSESPILPLFWIAATILASHSRAEDPPKPTATEPAVETGLMLVSTTSSPGVYAPVEGAKETVLAPAYVSKYGIRVFSKAEWTERRAVWEDFLASATKEADRIVDTLEPDFKRDARGVIDYALVENPSPWLSSVLLSKRFLPRFEREFGKRLHVIVVDRHRLYVFPADGSKLEGYGEALIDIYQDETLCHYPVSLEVFLVDETGFRAIGSIEQ
;
A
#
# COMPACT_ATOMS: atom_id res chain seq x y z
N MET A 1 25.04 62.99 52.93
CA MET A 1 26.29 62.22 53.11
C MET A 1 26.27 61.07 52.13
N ARG A 2 27.30 60.98 51.30
CA ARG A 2 27.49 59.95 50.27
C ARG A 2 27.81 58.62 50.95
N SER A 3 27.20 57.54 50.46
CA SER A 3 27.68 56.18 50.68
C SER A 3 27.33 55.38 49.43
N GLU A 4 28.31 55.33 48.53
CA GLU A 4 28.31 54.48 47.34
C GLU A 4 28.41 53.02 47.77
N SER A 5 27.56 52.15 47.21
CA SER A 5 27.69 50.69 47.34
C SER A 5 28.10 50.12 45.97
N PRO A 6 29.04 49.16 45.93
CA PRO A 6 29.67 48.74 44.69
C PRO A 6 28.84 47.71 43.92
N ILE A 7 29.00 47.80 42.60
CA ILE A 7 28.45 46.95 41.54
C ILE A 7 29.10 45.56 41.61
N LEU A 8 28.30 44.50 41.67
CA LEU A 8 28.74 43.11 41.47
C LEU A 8 28.67 42.72 39.98
N PRO A 9 29.60 41.88 39.49
CA PRO A 9 29.77 41.64 38.06
C PRO A 9 28.79 40.60 37.49
N LEU A 10 28.35 40.86 36.26
CA LEU A 10 27.69 39.91 35.37
C LEU A 10 28.60 38.69 35.13
N PHE A 11 28.19 37.51 35.60
CA PHE A 11 28.69 36.24 35.07
C PHE A 11 27.82 35.82 33.89
N TRP A 12 28.39 35.90 32.69
CA TRP A 12 27.90 35.22 31.50
C TRP A 12 28.18 33.72 31.64
N ILE A 13 27.14 32.89 31.74
CA ILE A 13 27.27 31.44 31.54
C ILE A 13 27.06 31.20 30.03
N ALA A 14 28.16 31.02 29.30
CA ALA A 14 28.12 30.47 27.96
C ALA A 14 27.82 28.96 28.06
N ALA A 15 26.59 28.57 27.74
CA ALA A 15 26.25 27.17 27.57
C ALA A 15 26.74 26.70 26.19
N THR A 16 27.88 26.01 26.16
CA THR A 16 28.34 25.27 24.98
C THR A 16 27.49 24.02 24.83
N ILE A 17 26.47 24.07 23.96
CA ILE A 17 25.77 22.88 23.48
C ILE A 17 26.71 22.16 22.51
N LEU A 18 27.39 21.12 22.98
CA LEU A 18 28.04 20.13 22.12
C LEU A 18 26.90 19.32 21.47
N ALA A 19 26.48 19.72 20.27
CA ALA A 19 25.62 18.90 19.43
C ALA A 19 26.42 17.69 18.94
N SER A 20 26.36 16.59 19.70
CA SER A 20 26.77 15.27 19.25
C SER A 20 26.02 14.96 17.97
N HIS A 21 26.71 15.07 16.82
CA HIS A 21 26.26 14.47 15.57
C HIS A 21 26.26 12.96 15.78
N SER A 22 25.12 12.43 16.26
CA SER A 22 24.77 11.03 16.11
C SER A 22 24.63 10.80 14.61
N ARG A 23 25.73 10.40 13.98
CA ARG A 23 25.74 9.82 12.64
C ARG A 23 24.80 8.62 12.73
N ALA A 24 23.59 8.73 12.17
CA ALA A 24 22.72 7.59 11.98
C ALA A 24 23.58 6.54 11.23
N GLU A 25 23.89 5.45 11.91
CA GLU A 25 24.52 4.31 11.25
C GLU A 25 23.57 3.88 10.14
N ASP A 26 24.09 3.78 8.91
CA ASP A 26 23.33 3.21 7.81
C ASP A 26 22.77 1.86 8.28
N PRO A 27 21.48 1.56 8.02
CA PRO A 27 20.90 0.30 8.42
C PRO A 27 21.77 -0.85 7.90
N PRO A 28 22.05 -1.87 8.73
CA PRO A 28 22.95 -2.94 8.36
C PRO A 28 22.51 -3.56 7.04
N LYS A 29 23.43 -3.64 6.08
CA LYS A 29 23.20 -4.27 4.79
C LYS A 29 22.73 -5.70 5.05
N PRO A 30 21.51 -6.10 4.66
CA PRO A 30 20.97 -7.41 5.01
C PRO A 30 21.91 -8.49 4.47
N THR A 31 22.49 -9.28 5.35
CA THR A 31 23.21 -10.50 4.96
C THR A 31 22.20 -11.50 4.42
N ALA A 32 22.49 -12.05 3.24
CA ALA A 32 21.73 -13.12 2.64
C ALA A 32 21.53 -14.28 3.62
N THR A 33 20.41 -14.99 3.50
CA THR A 33 20.05 -16.22 4.22
C THR A 33 19.22 -16.07 5.52
N GLU A 34 18.17 -15.26 5.52
CA GLU A 34 17.04 -15.52 6.44
C GLU A 34 15.90 -16.24 5.68
N PRO A 35 15.37 -17.35 6.22
CA PRO A 35 14.26 -18.06 5.60
C PRO A 35 13.03 -17.15 5.59
N ALA A 36 12.36 -17.05 4.44
CA ALA A 36 11.11 -16.32 4.35
C ALA A 36 10.05 -17.08 5.18
N VAL A 37 9.40 -16.36 6.11
CA VAL A 37 8.30 -16.95 6.90
C VAL A 37 7.08 -17.14 6.01
N GLU A 38 6.89 -16.23 5.07
CA GLU A 38 5.77 -16.22 4.13
C GLU A 38 6.18 -15.48 2.85
N THR A 39 5.64 -15.91 1.71
CA THR A 39 5.91 -15.32 0.38
C THR A 39 4.60 -15.11 -0.37
N GLY A 40 4.51 -14.02 -1.12
CA GLY A 40 3.31 -13.69 -1.90
C GLY A 40 3.62 -12.72 -3.05
N LEU A 41 2.56 -12.34 -3.76
CA LEU A 41 2.57 -11.23 -4.71
C LEU A 41 1.77 -10.08 -4.13
N MET A 42 2.15 -8.85 -4.45
CA MET A 42 1.36 -7.68 -4.12
C MET A 42 1.48 -6.62 -5.21
N LEU A 43 0.45 -5.78 -5.31
CA LEU A 43 0.53 -4.55 -6.09
C LEU A 43 1.37 -3.53 -5.34
N VAL A 44 2.32 -2.92 -6.04
CA VAL A 44 3.21 -1.87 -5.52
C VAL A 44 3.36 -0.75 -6.53
N SER A 45 3.66 0.45 -6.04
CA SER A 45 4.01 1.58 -6.89
C SER A 45 5.30 1.33 -7.67
N THR A 46 5.37 1.75 -8.92
CA THR A 46 6.62 1.75 -9.72
C THR A 46 7.68 2.64 -9.11
N THR A 47 7.30 3.67 -8.34
CA THR A 47 8.22 4.54 -7.60
C THR A 47 9.06 3.78 -6.57
N SER A 48 8.56 2.66 -6.04
CA SER A 48 9.31 1.79 -5.12
C SER A 48 10.44 1.02 -5.82
N SER A 49 10.54 1.11 -7.15
CA SER A 49 11.59 0.51 -7.98
C SER A 49 11.87 -0.97 -7.64
N PRO A 50 10.86 -1.85 -7.68
CA PRO A 50 11.04 -3.26 -7.32
C PRO A 50 12.05 -3.95 -8.25
N GLY A 51 12.92 -4.78 -7.67
CA GLY A 51 13.98 -5.46 -8.44
C GLY A 51 13.43 -6.50 -9.41
N VAL A 52 12.34 -7.16 -9.03
CA VAL A 52 11.60 -8.15 -9.84
C VAL A 52 10.13 -7.76 -9.82
N TYR A 53 9.51 -7.72 -10.99
CA TYR A 53 8.09 -7.38 -11.13
C TYR A 53 7.53 -7.90 -12.45
N ALA A 54 6.20 -7.97 -12.53
CA ALA A 54 5.46 -8.10 -13.78
C ALA A 54 4.58 -6.86 -13.98
N PRO A 55 4.45 -6.37 -15.24
CA PRO A 55 3.53 -5.29 -15.53
C PRO A 55 2.08 -5.73 -15.30
N VAL A 56 1.24 -4.80 -14.83
CA VAL A 56 -0.21 -4.96 -14.84
C VAL A 56 -0.74 -4.33 -16.13
N GLU A 57 -1.67 -4.99 -16.81
CA GLU A 57 -2.22 -4.48 -18.06
C GLU A 57 -2.84 -3.09 -17.87
N GLY A 58 -2.47 -2.14 -18.74
CA GLY A 58 -2.94 -0.75 -18.70
C GLY A 58 -2.30 0.13 -17.61
N ALA A 59 -1.59 -0.45 -16.65
CA ALA A 59 -1.03 0.27 -15.52
C ALA A 59 0.26 1.00 -15.91
N LYS A 60 0.41 2.22 -15.39
CA LYS A 60 1.59 3.08 -15.52
C LYS A 60 2.32 3.21 -14.19
N GLU A 61 1.57 3.21 -13.10
CA GLU A 61 2.09 3.49 -11.75
C GLU A 61 2.12 2.25 -10.86
N THR A 62 1.47 1.17 -11.27
CA THR A 62 1.37 -0.06 -10.48
C THR A 62 1.99 -1.25 -11.20
N VAL A 63 2.73 -2.06 -10.45
CA VAL A 63 3.26 -3.35 -10.91
C VAL A 63 2.96 -4.43 -9.88
N LEU A 64 2.95 -5.69 -10.34
CA LEU A 64 2.87 -6.84 -9.46
C LEU A 64 4.29 -7.24 -9.07
N ALA A 65 4.60 -7.26 -7.78
CA ALA A 65 5.93 -7.61 -7.28
C ALA A 65 5.85 -8.82 -6.34
N PRO A 66 6.81 -9.76 -6.43
CA PRO A 66 6.96 -10.81 -5.46
C PRO A 66 7.61 -10.25 -4.22
N ALA A 67 7.15 -10.75 -3.08
CA ALA A 67 7.60 -10.28 -1.79
C ALA A 67 7.54 -11.38 -0.74
N TYR A 68 8.15 -11.08 0.39
CA TYR A 68 8.23 -11.99 1.52
C TYR A 68 8.13 -11.23 2.84
N VAL A 69 7.63 -11.92 3.87
CA VAL A 69 7.63 -11.42 5.24
C VAL A 69 8.97 -11.74 5.88
N SER A 70 9.62 -10.69 6.39
CA SER A 70 10.84 -10.75 7.19
C SER A 70 10.57 -10.25 8.60
N LYS A 71 11.56 -10.38 9.51
CA LYS A 71 11.48 -9.79 10.86
C LYS A 71 11.39 -8.25 10.86
N TYR A 72 11.71 -7.61 9.74
CA TYR A 72 11.62 -6.16 9.54
C TYR A 72 10.36 -5.74 8.75
N GLY A 73 9.41 -6.66 8.56
CA GLY A 73 8.22 -6.43 7.75
C GLY A 73 8.34 -7.00 6.33
N ILE A 74 7.44 -6.56 5.46
CA ILE A 74 7.34 -7.09 4.10
C ILE A 74 8.39 -6.44 3.19
N ARG A 75 9.09 -7.27 2.41
CA ARG A 75 10.11 -6.83 1.45
C ARG A 75 9.84 -7.41 0.07
N VAL A 76 9.99 -6.59 -0.96
CA VAL A 76 10.03 -7.07 -2.35
C VAL A 76 11.37 -7.73 -2.65
N PHE A 77 11.36 -8.75 -3.50
CA PHE A 77 12.62 -9.40 -3.89
C PHE A 77 13.47 -8.47 -4.75
N SER A 78 14.75 -8.37 -4.40
CA SER A 78 15.78 -7.89 -5.34
C SER A 78 16.09 -8.97 -6.39
N LYS A 79 16.70 -8.56 -7.51
CA LYS A 79 17.17 -9.50 -8.55
C LYS A 79 18.16 -10.53 -8.01
N ALA A 80 19.03 -10.10 -7.07
CA ALA A 80 20.02 -10.96 -6.45
C ALA A 80 19.35 -12.05 -5.59
N GLU A 81 18.44 -11.66 -4.68
CA GLU A 81 17.71 -12.61 -3.83
C GLU A 81 16.84 -13.57 -4.65
N TRP A 82 16.18 -13.07 -5.70
CA TRP A 82 15.37 -13.89 -6.61
C TRP A 82 16.21 -14.97 -7.30
N THR A 83 17.38 -14.59 -7.81
CA THR A 83 18.30 -15.50 -8.50
C THR A 83 18.90 -16.51 -7.53
N GLU A 84 19.37 -16.05 -6.36
CA GLU A 84 19.97 -16.89 -5.33
C GLU A 84 19.01 -17.97 -4.84
N ARG A 85 17.74 -17.59 -4.63
CA ARG A 85 16.68 -18.51 -4.20
C ARG A 85 16.15 -19.41 -5.31
N ARG A 86 16.61 -19.22 -6.55
CA ARG A 86 16.07 -19.88 -7.75
C ARG A 86 14.55 -19.77 -7.81
N ALA A 87 14.04 -18.59 -7.45
CA ALA A 87 12.62 -18.33 -7.42
C ALA A 87 12.04 -18.32 -8.84
N VAL A 88 10.83 -18.84 -8.97
CA VAL A 88 10.11 -19.03 -10.24
C VAL A 88 8.78 -18.28 -10.14
N TRP A 89 8.44 -17.51 -11.18
CA TRP A 89 7.29 -16.60 -11.14
C TRP A 89 5.97 -17.35 -10.96
N GLU A 90 5.86 -18.49 -11.63
CA GLU A 90 4.68 -19.36 -11.66
C GLU A 90 4.34 -19.89 -10.26
N ASP A 91 5.35 -20.20 -9.44
CA ASP A 91 5.16 -20.65 -8.06
C ASP A 91 4.58 -19.55 -7.18
N PHE A 92 5.05 -18.31 -7.37
CA PHE A 92 4.54 -17.13 -6.68
C PHE A 92 3.11 -16.82 -7.10
N LEU A 93 2.81 -16.88 -8.39
CA LEU A 93 1.47 -16.65 -8.90
C LEU A 93 0.49 -17.68 -8.36
N ALA A 94 0.84 -18.97 -8.42
CA ALA A 94 -0.01 -20.03 -7.89
C ALA A 94 -0.25 -19.90 -6.38
N SER A 95 0.77 -19.51 -5.62
CA SER A 95 0.67 -19.31 -4.16
C SER A 95 -0.15 -18.07 -3.83
N ALA A 96 0.10 -16.95 -4.52
CA ALA A 96 -0.61 -15.70 -4.33
C ALA A 96 -2.08 -15.82 -4.71
N THR A 97 -2.45 -16.54 -5.78
CA THR A 97 -3.85 -16.77 -6.12
C THR A 97 -4.58 -17.57 -5.03
N LYS A 98 -3.93 -18.59 -4.44
CA LYS A 98 -4.52 -19.34 -3.32
C LYS A 98 -4.71 -18.47 -2.09
N GLU A 99 -3.75 -17.61 -1.80
CA GLU A 99 -3.85 -16.70 -0.65
C GLU A 99 -4.89 -15.60 -0.88
N ALA A 100 -4.95 -15.04 -2.09
CA ALA A 100 -5.99 -14.14 -2.54
C ALA A 100 -7.39 -14.76 -2.36
N ASP A 101 -7.58 -16.04 -2.75
CA ASP A 101 -8.84 -16.75 -2.52
C ASP A 101 -9.21 -16.83 -1.03
N ARG A 102 -8.24 -17.14 -0.15
CA ARG A 102 -8.48 -17.19 1.30
C ARG A 102 -8.86 -15.82 1.86
N ILE A 103 -8.15 -14.77 1.44
CA ILE A 103 -8.45 -13.41 1.89
C ILE A 103 -9.86 -13.03 1.44
N VAL A 104 -10.20 -13.26 0.16
CA VAL A 104 -11.56 -13.03 -0.38
C VAL A 104 -12.64 -13.71 0.44
N ASP A 105 -12.43 -14.97 0.83
CA ASP A 105 -13.38 -15.75 1.63
C ASP A 105 -13.61 -15.14 3.03
N THR A 106 -12.66 -14.32 3.53
CA THR A 106 -12.72 -13.64 4.84
C THR A 106 -12.97 -12.14 4.77
N LEU A 107 -13.20 -11.58 3.58
CA LEU A 107 -13.44 -10.14 3.45
C LEU A 107 -14.75 -9.74 4.13
N GLU A 108 -14.66 -8.65 4.89
CA GLU A 108 -15.78 -7.94 5.51
C GLU A 108 -15.89 -6.52 4.92
N PRO A 109 -16.50 -6.35 3.73
CA PRO A 109 -16.61 -5.03 3.12
C PRO A 109 -17.57 -4.13 3.90
N ASP A 110 -17.16 -2.89 4.14
CA ASP A 110 -17.98 -1.82 4.71
C ASP A 110 -18.64 -1.02 3.59
N PHE A 111 -19.93 -1.32 3.36
CA PHE A 111 -20.72 -0.70 2.29
C PHE A 111 -21.18 0.71 2.67
N LYS A 112 -20.64 1.71 1.97
CA LYS A 112 -21.02 3.12 2.12
C LYS A 112 -22.20 3.44 1.22
N ARG A 113 -23.19 4.12 1.79
CA ARG A 113 -24.45 4.45 1.13
C ARG A 113 -24.65 5.96 1.07
N ASP A 114 -25.30 6.41 0.02
CA ASP A 114 -25.72 7.79 -0.10
C ASP A 114 -26.94 8.11 0.80
N ALA A 115 -27.36 9.38 0.78
CA ALA A 115 -28.52 9.86 1.54
C ALA A 115 -29.86 9.19 1.14
N ARG A 116 -29.90 8.51 -0.01
CA ARG A 116 -31.08 7.77 -0.51
C ARG A 116 -30.99 6.28 -0.17
N GLY A 117 -29.93 5.84 0.50
CA GLY A 117 -29.69 4.44 0.89
C GLY A 117 -29.09 3.58 -0.21
N VAL A 118 -28.72 4.15 -1.36
CA VAL A 118 -28.07 3.44 -2.46
C VAL A 118 -26.60 3.23 -2.11
N ILE A 119 -26.05 2.03 -2.36
CA ILE A 119 -24.63 1.77 -2.10
C ILE A 119 -23.79 2.49 -3.16
N ASP A 120 -22.89 3.34 -2.71
CA ASP A 120 -21.95 4.06 -3.59
C ASP A 120 -20.67 3.25 -3.81
N TYR A 121 -20.12 2.70 -2.74
CA TYR A 121 -18.90 1.89 -2.77
C TYR A 121 -18.78 0.99 -1.54
N ALA A 122 -17.84 0.05 -1.58
CA ALA A 122 -17.41 -0.73 -0.42
C ALA A 122 -15.96 -0.38 -0.09
N LEU A 123 -15.72 -0.08 1.18
CA LEU A 123 -14.38 0.01 1.76
C LEU A 123 -13.97 -1.39 2.20
N VAL A 124 -12.80 -1.84 1.78
CA VAL A 124 -12.25 -3.12 2.20
C VAL A 124 -10.93 -2.85 2.90
N GLU A 125 -10.87 -3.20 4.18
CA GLU A 125 -9.66 -3.13 4.98
C GLU A 125 -9.30 -4.53 5.50
N ASN A 126 -8.02 -4.86 5.47
CA ASN A 126 -7.55 -6.14 5.99
C ASN A 126 -6.10 -6.02 6.49
N PRO A 127 -5.78 -6.56 7.69
CA PRO A 127 -4.42 -6.51 8.23
C PRO A 127 -3.42 -7.36 7.42
N SER A 128 -3.89 -8.27 6.57
CA SER A 128 -3.03 -9.05 5.69
C SER A 128 -2.29 -8.10 4.73
N PRO A 129 -0.96 -8.23 4.62
CA PRO A 129 -0.17 -7.45 3.67
C PRO A 129 -0.41 -7.86 2.21
N TRP A 130 -1.14 -8.94 2.00
CA TRP A 130 -1.47 -9.48 0.69
C TRP A 130 -2.84 -9.04 0.21
N LEU A 131 -3.52 -8.11 0.90
CA LEU A 131 -4.85 -7.66 0.49
C LEU A 131 -4.87 -7.16 -0.95
N SER A 132 -3.87 -6.41 -1.42
CA SER A 132 -3.84 -5.95 -2.82
C SER A 132 -3.80 -7.09 -3.86
N SER A 133 -3.38 -8.30 -3.45
CA SER A 133 -3.36 -9.48 -4.31
C SER A 133 -4.73 -10.10 -4.56
N VAL A 134 -5.78 -9.67 -3.83
CA VAL A 134 -7.14 -10.20 -4.02
C VAL A 134 -7.66 -10.00 -5.45
N LEU A 135 -7.13 -9.02 -6.19
CA LEU A 135 -7.46 -8.82 -7.61
C LEU A 135 -7.00 -9.98 -8.51
N LEU A 136 -6.07 -10.83 -8.05
CA LEU A 136 -5.69 -12.07 -8.73
C LEU A 136 -6.72 -13.19 -8.54
N SER A 137 -7.61 -13.07 -7.56
CA SER A 137 -8.62 -14.09 -7.28
C SER A 137 -9.80 -13.98 -8.23
N LYS A 138 -10.17 -15.10 -8.85
CA LYS A 138 -11.41 -15.21 -9.64
C LYS A 138 -12.67 -15.14 -8.78
N ARG A 139 -12.54 -15.21 -7.45
CA ARG A 139 -13.64 -15.11 -6.49
C ARG A 139 -13.91 -13.67 -6.07
N PHE A 140 -13.00 -12.74 -6.36
CA PHE A 140 -13.14 -11.36 -5.97
C PHE A 140 -14.38 -10.71 -6.59
N LEU A 141 -14.57 -10.81 -7.91
CA LEU A 141 -15.77 -10.26 -8.57
C LEU A 141 -17.07 -10.89 -8.02
N PRO A 142 -17.23 -12.23 -7.94
CA PRO A 142 -18.40 -12.86 -7.34
C PRO A 142 -18.73 -12.39 -5.91
N ARG A 143 -17.72 -11.97 -5.13
CA ARG A 143 -17.91 -11.47 -3.75
C ARG A 143 -18.76 -10.19 -3.69
N PHE A 144 -18.74 -9.38 -4.75
CA PHE A 144 -19.42 -8.09 -4.85
C PHE A 144 -20.53 -8.06 -5.91
N GLU A 145 -20.69 -9.13 -6.70
CA GLU A 145 -21.58 -9.14 -7.87
C GLU A 145 -23.05 -8.85 -7.50
N ARG A 146 -23.51 -9.31 -6.33
CA ARG A 146 -24.88 -9.07 -5.86
C ARG A 146 -25.16 -7.58 -5.63
N GLU A 147 -24.17 -6.83 -5.14
CA GLU A 147 -24.30 -5.43 -4.78
C GLU A 147 -23.92 -4.49 -5.93
N PHE A 148 -22.91 -4.84 -6.73
CA PHE A 148 -22.30 -3.95 -7.73
C PHE A 148 -22.38 -4.44 -9.18
N GLY A 149 -22.91 -5.65 -9.41
CA GLY A 149 -23.01 -6.23 -10.74
C GLY A 149 -21.70 -6.83 -11.25
N LYS A 150 -21.63 -7.03 -12.57
CA LYS A 150 -20.59 -7.87 -13.21
C LYS A 150 -19.26 -7.18 -13.48
N ARG A 151 -19.15 -5.88 -13.15
CA ARG A 151 -17.97 -5.08 -13.41
C ARG A 151 -17.75 -4.13 -12.25
N LEU A 152 -16.51 -4.06 -11.79
CA LEU A 152 -16.11 -3.23 -10.65
C LEU A 152 -15.03 -2.24 -11.09
N HIS A 153 -15.06 -1.05 -10.53
CA HIS A 153 -13.88 -0.19 -10.46
C HIS A 153 -13.25 -0.35 -9.08
N VAL A 154 -11.98 -0.72 -9.03
CA VAL A 154 -11.24 -0.92 -7.78
C VAL A 154 -10.06 0.03 -7.75
N ILE A 155 -9.84 0.65 -6.59
CA ILE A 155 -8.66 1.48 -6.34
C ILE A 155 -7.96 0.91 -5.12
N VAL A 156 -6.67 0.64 -5.27
CA VAL A 156 -5.81 0.14 -4.20
C VAL A 156 -4.97 1.32 -3.72
N VAL A 157 -5.51 2.07 -2.76
CA VAL A 157 -4.86 3.29 -2.24
C VAL A 157 -3.66 2.91 -1.38
N ASP A 158 -3.86 1.95 -0.49
CA ASP A 158 -2.87 1.40 0.44
C ASP A 158 -2.86 -0.13 0.31
N ARG A 159 -1.74 -0.78 0.64
CA ARG A 159 -1.64 -2.25 0.63
C ARG A 159 -2.69 -2.96 1.49
N HIS A 160 -3.23 -2.27 2.49
CA HIS A 160 -4.27 -2.76 3.40
C HIS A 160 -5.65 -2.13 3.19
N ARG A 161 -5.83 -1.30 2.14
CA ARG A 161 -7.09 -0.61 1.88
C ARG A 161 -7.45 -0.57 0.40
N LEU A 162 -8.61 -1.13 0.07
CA LEU A 162 -9.24 -1.06 -1.26
C LEU A 162 -10.52 -0.23 -1.19
N TYR A 163 -10.81 0.47 -2.28
CA TYR A 163 -12.15 0.99 -2.55
C TYR A 163 -12.73 0.26 -3.76
N VAL A 164 -13.95 -0.27 -3.60
CA VAL A 164 -14.65 -1.04 -4.63
C VAL A 164 -15.93 -0.32 -5.00
N PHE A 165 -16.03 0.13 -6.25
CA PHE A 165 -17.19 0.80 -6.81
C PHE A 165 -17.85 -0.09 -7.86
N PRO A 166 -19.18 0.01 -8.08
CA PRO A 166 -19.77 -0.50 -9.29
C PRO A 166 -19.16 0.24 -10.50
N ALA A 167 -18.84 -0.48 -11.58
CA ALA A 167 -18.38 0.18 -12.80
C ALA A 167 -19.54 0.87 -13.53
N ASP A 168 -20.73 0.25 -13.48
CA ASP A 168 -21.95 0.74 -14.10
C ASP A 168 -22.67 1.73 -13.17
N GLY A 169 -22.87 2.97 -13.63
CA GLY A 169 -23.48 4.02 -12.81
C GLY A 169 -22.63 4.45 -11.61
N SER A 170 -21.32 4.19 -11.67
CA SER A 170 -20.35 4.58 -10.64
C SER A 170 -20.43 6.07 -10.33
N LYS A 171 -20.29 6.42 -9.05
CA LYS A 171 -20.07 7.81 -8.61
C LYS A 171 -18.61 8.11 -8.30
N LEU A 172 -17.69 7.28 -8.77
CA LEU A 172 -16.25 7.38 -8.46
C LEU A 172 -15.69 8.80 -8.65
N GLU A 173 -16.11 9.50 -9.70
CA GLU A 173 -15.70 10.89 -9.98
C GLU A 173 -15.98 11.85 -8.81
N GLY A 174 -17.05 11.62 -8.04
CA GLY A 174 -17.39 12.42 -6.86
C GLY A 174 -16.53 12.15 -5.62
N TYR A 175 -15.63 11.15 -5.67
CA TYR A 175 -14.76 10.76 -4.56
C TYR A 175 -13.27 11.06 -4.83
N GLY A 176 -12.94 11.64 -5.99
CA GLY A 176 -11.55 11.86 -6.41
C GLY A 176 -10.71 12.63 -5.39
N GLU A 177 -11.16 13.83 -5.00
CA GLU A 177 -10.46 14.67 -4.01
C GLU A 177 -10.27 13.95 -2.67
N ALA A 178 -11.32 13.30 -2.15
CA ALA A 178 -11.23 12.58 -0.88
C ALA A 178 -10.24 11.41 -0.94
N LEU A 179 -10.16 10.69 -2.07
CA LEU A 179 -9.19 9.60 -2.23
C LEU A 179 -7.76 10.11 -2.37
N ILE A 180 -7.56 11.26 -3.02
CA ILE A 180 -6.26 11.94 -3.09
C ILE A 180 -5.82 12.36 -1.68
N ASP A 181 -6.70 12.99 -0.90
CA ASP A 181 -6.41 13.41 0.46
C ASP A 181 -5.99 12.21 1.33
N ILE A 182 -6.72 11.10 1.24
CA ILE A 182 -6.39 9.86 1.96
C ILE A 182 -5.03 9.30 1.51
N TYR A 183 -4.75 9.31 0.20
CA TYR A 183 -3.50 8.81 -0.35
C TYR A 183 -2.27 9.63 0.10
N GLN A 184 -2.44 10.94 0.27
CA GLN A 184 -1.38 11.87 0.68
C GLN A 184 -1.22 11.96 2.21
N ASP A 185 -2.24 11.57 2.97
CA ASP A 185 -2.19 11.58 4.43
C ASP A 185 -1.42 10.36 4.98
N GLU A 186 -0.20 10.60 5.46
CA GLU A 186 0.69 9.57 6.05
C GLU A 186 0.11 8.88 7.29
N THR A 187 -0.90 9.48 7.94
CA THR A 187 -1.60 8.88 9.09
C THR A 187 -2.68 7.89 8.66
N LEU A 188 -3.18 8.02 7.43
CA LEU A 188 -4.24 7.17 6.88
C LEU A 188 -3.72 6.18 5.83
N CYS A 189 -2.61 6.49 5.17
CA CYS A 189 -1.96 5.72 4.11
C CYS A 189 -0.50 5.49 4.47
N HIS A 190 -0.20 4.34 5.06
CA HIS A 190 1.15 4.01 5.53
C HIS A 190 2.00 3.37 4.43
N TYR A 191 1.34 2.73 3.47
CA TYR A 191 1.93 1.91 2.44
C TYR A 191 1.24 2.18 1.09
N PRO A 192 1.43 3.38 0.52
CA PRO A 192 0.76 3.78 -0.72
C PRO A 192 1.07 2.82 -1.86
N VAL A 193 0.03 2.52 -2.65
CA VAL A 193 0.14 1.71 -3.86
C VAL A 193 -0.07 2.59 -5.10
N SER A 194 -1.29 3.03 -5.37
CA SER A 194 -1.57 3.99 -6.45
C SER A 194 -2.97 4.57 -6.37
N LEU A 195 -3.23 5.59 -7.21
CA LEU A 195 -4.57 6.11 -7.49
C LEU A 195 -5.14 5.59 -8.82
N GLU A 196 -4.51 4.55 -9.38
CA GLU A 196 -4.97 3.92 -10.62
C GLU A 196 -6.31 3.21 -10.38
N VAL A 197 -7.20 3.33 -11.37
CA VAL A 197 -8.51 2.68 -11.37
C VAL A 197 -8.39 1.36 -12.13
N PHE A 198 -8.61 0.26 -11.43
CA PHE A 198 -8.62 -1.08 -12.01
C PHE A 198 -10.05 -1.48 -12.36
N LEU A 199 -10.29 -1.82 -13.61
CA LEU A 199 -11.50 -2.52 -14.01
C LEU A 199 -11.32 -4.00 -13.69
N VAL A 200 -12.27 -4.56 -12.92
CA VAL A 200 -12.37 -5.99 -12.65
C VAL A 200 -13.64 -6.53 -13.30
N ASP A 201 -13.49 -7.53 -14.16
CA ASP A 201 -14.57 -8.21 -14.86
C ASP A 201 -14.28 -9.72 -14.99
N GLU A 202 -15.08 -10.45 -15.75
CA GLU A 202 -14.93 -11.90 -15.94
C GLU A 202 -13.60 -12.33 -16.58
N THR A 203 -12.89 -11.41 -17.24
CA THR A 203 -11.61 -11.68 -17.90
C THR A 203 -10.41 -11.49 -16.98
N GLY A 204 -10.58 -10.81 -15.84
CA GLY A 204 -9.54 -10.51 -14.88
C GLY A 204 -9.58 -9.04 -14.46
N PHE A 205 -8.40 -8.45 -14.26
CA PHE A 205 -8.28 -7.03 -13.93
C PHE A 205 -7.23 -6.33 -14.79
N ARG A 206 -7.48 -5.06 -15.09
CA ARG A 206 -6.57 -4.17 -15.82
C ARG A 206 -6.78 -2.72 -15.37
N ALA A 207 -5.75 -1.90 -15.39
CA ALA A 207 -5.91 -0.47 -15.14
C ALA A 207 -6.56 0.20 -16.37
N ILE A 208 -7.50 1.09 -16.11
CA ILE A 208 -8.28 1.81 -17.15
C ILE A 208 -8.12 3.33 -17.06
N GLY A 209 -7.40 3.82 -16.04
CA GLY A 209 -7.18 5.24 -15.80
C GLY A 209 -6.57 5.45 -14.42
N SER A 210 -6.51 6.71 -14.00
CA SER A 210 -6.10 7.10 -12.65
C SER A 210 -7.00 8.25 -12.19
N ILE A 211 -7.16 8.41 -10.89
CA ILE A 211 -7.70 9.66 -10.35
C ILE A 211 -6.60 10.72 -10.55
N GLU A 212 -6.86 11.65 -11.47
CA GLU A 212 -5.93 12.73 -11.78
C GLU A 212 -5.70 13.63 -10.56
N GLN A 213 -4.46 14.11 -10.38
CA GLN A 213 -4.11 15.25 -9.54
C GLN A 213 -4.12 16.54 -10.36
#